data_AF-A0A2M8Y4F6-F1
#
_entry.id   AF-A0A2M8Y4F6-F1
#
_cell.length_a   1.000
_cell.length_b   1.000
_cell.length_c   1.000
_cell.angle_alpha   90.00
_cell.angle_beta   90.00
_cell.angle_gamma   90.00
#
_symmetry.space_group_name_H-M   'P 1'
#
loop_
_entity.id
_entity.type
_entity.pdbx_description
1 polymer ?
#
loop_
_entity_poly.entity_id
_entity_poly.type
_entity_poly.pdbx_seq_one_letter_code
_entity_poly.pdbx_strand_id
1 'polypeptide(L)'
;MFDNIDELIEVNMKLLYTSKSQYMMRINFKDEYGFNLKNSKAFADILVKKGLVLLESSQGFRCDLTDLGRQIYQNGGWMRYLQTSEPFSEINTEVITDSQTEKIEKSFLKKILIASIIILVLCFFISLITVQILHKQ
;
A
#
# COMPACT_ATOMS: atom_id res chain seq x y z
N MET A 1 24.93 9.84 -14.85
CA MET A 1 23.73 9.23 -14.23
C MET A 1 24.18 8.71 -12.86
N PHE A 2 23.29 8.40 -11.91
CA PHE A 2 23.77 7.86 -10.62
C PHE A 2 24.41 6.49 -10.86
N ASP A 3 25.67 6.32 -10.49
CA ASP A 3 26.42 5.08 -10.74
C ASP A 3 26.02 3.95 -9.77
N ASN A 4 25.46 4.33 -8.62
CA ASN A 4 25.07 3.46 -7.50
C ASN A 4 23.57 3.60 -7.17
N ILE A 5 22.72 3.59 -8.20
CA ILE A 5 21.31 3.94 -8.03
C ILE A 5 20.58 3.04 -7.04
N ASP A 6 20.88 1.75 -7.01
CA ASP A 6 20.17 0.79 -6.16
C ASP A 6 20.56 0.93 -4.69
N GLU A 7 21.83 1.22 -4.40
CA GLU A 7 22.30 1.57 -3.06
C GLU A 7 21.65 2.86 -2.57
N LEU A 8 21.56 3.87 -3.44
CA LEU A 8 20.87 5.11 -3.12
C LEU A 8 19.38 4.88 -2.82
N ILE A 9 18.70 4.02 -3.59
CA ILE A 9 17.31 3.65 -3.33
C ILE A 9 17.21 2.96 -1.97
N GLU A 10 18.05 1.98 -1.67
CA GLU A 10 18.04 1.25 -0.40
C GLU A 10 18.17 2.21 0.80
N VAL A 11 19.18 3.10 0.76
CA VAL A 11 19.44 4.08 1.83
C VAL A 11 18.23 5.00 2.02
N ASN A 12 17.68 5.54 0.94
CA ASN A 12 16.61 6.53 1.05
C ASN A 12 15.23 5.90 1.34
N MET A 13 14.99 4.67 0.89
CA MET A 13 13.81 3.90 1.26
C MET A 13 13.78 3.61 2.76
N LYS A 14 14.93 3.25 3.34
CA LYS A 14 15.08 3.13 4.80
C LYS A 14 14.71 4.41 5.51
N LEU A 15 15.26 5.54 5.08
CA LEU A 15 15.00 6.84 5.71
C LEU A 15 13.53 7.28 5.57
N LEU A 16 12.92 7.04 4.41
CA LEU A 16 11.49 7.30 4.18
C LEU A 16 10.64 6.41 5.08
N TYR A 17 10.92 5.11 5.15
CA TYR A 17 10.12 4.17 5.92
C TYR A 17 10.20 4.42 7.44
N THR A 18 11.36 4.80 7.95
CA THR A 18 11.57 5.07 9.39
C THR A 18 11.12 6.47 9.83
N SER A 19 10.88 7.38 8.88
CA SER A 19 10.27 8.68 9.17
C SER A 19 8.87 8.49 9.75
N LYS A 20 8.54 9.20 10.85
CA LYS A 20 7.24 9.08 11.54
C LYS A 20 6.04 9.26 10.60
N SER A 21 6.17 10.17 9.64
CA SER A 21 5.12 10.49 8.68
C SER A 21 5.35 9.85 7.31
N GLN A 22 6.44 9.10 7.15
CA GLN A 22 6.85 8.39 5.94
C GLN A 22 6.88 9.23 4.66
N TYR A 23 7.25 10.48 4.87
CA TYR A 23 7.61 11.39 3.80
C TYR A 23 8.97 12.01 4.10
N MET A 24 9.58 12.54 3.06
CA MET A 24 10.83 13.30 3.15
C MET A 24 10.86 14.37 2.06
N MET A 25 11.44 15.53 2.36
CA MET A 25 11.76 16.52 1.34
C MET A 25 12.91 16.02 0.48
N ARG A 26 12.82 16.09 -0.85
CA ARG A 26 13.86 15.58 -1.77
C ARG A 26 15.26 16.11 -1.45
N ILE A 27 15.37 17.35 -0.97
CA ILE A 27 16.65 17.97 -0.55
C ILE A 27 17.36 17.22 0.60
N ASN A 28 16.63 16.39 1.33
CA ASN A 28 17.12 15.59 2.45
C ASN A 28 17.50 14.16 2.03
N PHE A 29 17.33 13.80 0.75
CA PHE A 29 17.84 12.52 0.25
C PHE A 29 19.34 12.42 0.48
N LYS A 30 19.78 11.22 0.86
CA LYS A 30 21.15 10.95 1.28
C LYS A 30 21.89 10.10 0.27
N ASP A 31 23.19 10.33 0.15
CA ASP A 31 24.11 9.36 -0.44
C ASP A 31 24.45 8.24 0.57
N GLU A 32 25.24 7.27 0.12
CA GLU A 32 25.72 6.14 0.91
C GLU A 32 26.58 6.54 2.12
N TYR A 33 27.12 7.76 2.12
CA TYR A 33 27.92 8.32 3.21
C TYR A 33 27.09 9.21 4.16
N GLY A 34 25.80 9.41 3.88
CA GLY A 34 24.88 10.21 4.69
C GLY A 34 24.86 11.71 4.36
N PHE A 35 25.56 12.16 3.33
CA PHE A 35 25.48 13.55 2.85
C PHE A 35 24.27 13.76 1.95
N ASN A 36 23.82 15.02 1.82
CA ASN A 36 22.69 15.32 0.96
C ASN A 36 23.04 15.13 -0.52
N LEU A 37 22.15 14.45 -1.24
CA LEU A 37 22.30 14.17 -2.65
C LEU A 37 22.16 15.47 -3.48
N LYS A 38 23.22 15.86 -4.19
CA LYS A 38 23.23 17.08 -5.02
C LYS A 38 22.12 17.09 -6.08
N ASN A 39 21.90 15.95 -6.74
CA ASN A 39 20.90 15.80 -7.81
C ASN A 39 19.57 15.23 -7.30
N SER A 40 19.13 15.64 -6.11
CA SER A 40 17.93 15.12 -5.45
C SER A 40 16.66 15.12 -6.28
N LYS A 41 16.46 16.11 -7.18
CA LYS A 41 15.32 16.14 -8.09
C LYS A 41 15.31 14.94 -9.05
N ALA A 42 16.44 14.70 -9.73
CA ALA A 42 16.57 13.58 -10.67
C ALA A 42 16.40 12.23 -9.96
N PHE A 43 16.86 12.12 -8.71
CA PHE A 43 16.65 10.92 -7.91
C PHE A 43 15.18 10.72 -7.52
N ALA A 44 14.48 11.80 -7.13
CA ALA A 44 13.03 11.75 -6.89
C ALA A 44 12.27 11.23 -8.12
N ASP A 45 12.61 11.73 -9.30
CA ASP A 45 11.99 11.30 -10.56
C ASP A 45 12.21 9.81 -10.83
N ILE A 46 13.37 9.25 -10.45
CA ILE A 46 13.65 7.81 -10.55
C ILE A 46 12.76 7.02 -9.58
N LEU A 47 12.63 7.46 -8.33
CA LEU A 47 11.78 6.80 -7.34
C LEU A 47 10.30 6.81 -7.77
N VAL A 48 9.83 7.90 -8.37
CA VAL A 48 8.47 8.01 -8.93
C VAL A 48 8.29 7.03 -10.09
N LYS A 49 9.23 6.98 -11.03
CA LYS A 49 9.18 6.03 -12.16
C LYS A 49 9.15 4.57 -11.72
N LYS A 50 9.81 4.26 -10.60
CA LYS A 50 9.80 2.93 -9.98
C LYS A 50 8.57 2.68 -9.09
N GLY A 51 7.65 3.64 -8.98
CA GLY A 51 6.44 3.54 -8.16
C GLY A 51 6.72 3.50 -6.65
N LEU A 52 7.91 3.91 -6.20
CA LEU A 52 8.32 3.83 -4.80
C LEU A 52 7.83 5.01 -3.97
N VAL A 53 7.71 6.18 -4.60
CA VAL A 53 7.22 7.41 -3.95
C VAL A 53 6.25 8.17 -4.85
N LEU A 54 5.42 9.00 -4.24
CA LEU A 54 4.62 10.04 -4.89
C LEU A 54 5.21 11.40 -4.55
N LEU A 55 5.14 12.33 -5.51
CA LEU A 55 5.48 13.73 -5.27
C LEU A 55 4.24 14.51 -4.88
N GLU A 56 4.39 15.43 -3.93
CA GLU A 56 3.36 16.41 -3.61
C GLU A 56 2.98 17.23 -4.85
N SER A 57 1.67 17.41 -5.08
CA SER A 57 1.10 18.06 -6.26
C SER A 57 1.42 19.56 -6.39
N SER A 58 1.79 20.23 -5.30
CA SER A 58 1.99 21.68 -5.28
C SER A 58 3.34 22.08 -5.90
N GLN A 59 4.43 21.61 -5.30
CA GLN A 59 5.79 22.02 -5.67
C GLN A 59 6.73 20.83 -5.96
N GLY A 60 6.28 19.60 -5.73
CA GLY A 60 7.07 18.39 -5.96
C GLY A 60 8.37 18.32 -5.14
N PHE A 61 8.40 18.98 -3.97
CA PHE A 61 9.53 18.90 -3.05
C PHE A 61 9.39 17.77 -2.04
N ARG A 62 8.17 17.48 -1.58
CA ARG A 62 7.89 16.38 -0.66
C ARG A 62 7.68 15.10 -1.46
N CYS A 63 8.35 14.04 -1.01
CA CYS A 63 8.25 12.69 -1.51
C CYS A 63 7.58 11.84 -0.43
N ASP A 64 6.39 11.32 -0.73
CA ASP A 64 5.59 10.47 0.14
C ASP A 64 5.78 9.00 -0.28
N LEU A 65 6.04 8.10 0.67
CA LEU A 65 6.22 6.67 0.36
C LEU A 65 4.89 6.05 -0.14
N THR A 66 4.93 5.31 -1.23
CA THR A 66 3.74 4.60 -1.75
C THR A 66 3.46 3.32 -0.96
N ASP A 67 2.29 2.72 -1.18
CA ASP A 67 2.00 1.39 -0.64
C ASP A 67 2.95 0.32 -1.19
N LEU A 68 3.32 0.40 -2.47
CA LEU A 68 4.32 -0.49 -3.07
C LEU A 68 5.68 -0.32 -2.38
N GLY A 69 6.17 0.92 -2.24
CA GLY A 69 7.45 1.19 -1.59
C GLY A 69 7.48 0.70 -0.14
N ARG A 70 6.38 0.89 0.59
CA ARG A 70 6.19 0.38 1.95
C ARG A 70 6.26 -1.15 2.01
N GLN A 71 5.56 -1.84 1.12
CA GLN A 71 5.57 -3.31 1.06
C GLN A 71 6.96 -3.85 0.71
N ILE A 72 7.64 -3.25 -0.26
CA ILE A 72 9.01 -3.61 -0.64
C ILE A 72 9.93 -3.52 0.58
N TYR A 73 9.88 -2.41 1.32
CA TYR A 73 10.75 -2.23 2.48
C TYR A 73 10.39 -3.17 3.63
N GLN A 74 9.10 -3.41 3.89
CA GLN A 74 8.63 -4.40 4.88
C GLN A 74 9.10 -5.82 4.56
N ASN A 75 9.22 -6.15 3.28
CA ASN A 75 9.69 -7.45 2.80
C ASN A 75 11.22 -7.55 2.70
N GLY A 76 11.95 -6.61 3.30
CA GLY A 76 13.40 -6.68 3.48
C GLY A 76 14.20 -5.78 2.53
N GLY A 77 13.58 -4.75 1.97
CA GLY A 77 14.29 -3.66 1.28
C GLY A 77 14.33 -3.80 -0.23
N TRP A 78 14.88 -2.76 -0.87
CA TRP A 78 15.03 -2.66 -2.31
C TRP A 78 16.00 -3.72 -2.84
N MET A 79 17.13 -3.93 -2.17
CA MET A 79 18.11 -4.93 -2.60
C MET A 79 17.54 -6.35 -2.57
N ARG A 80 16.74 -6.68 -1.56
CA ARG A 80 16.06 -7.98 -1.50
C ARG A 80 14.99 -8.09 -2.58
N TYR A 81 14.23 -7.02 -2.82
CA TYR A 81 13.27 -6.99 -3.90
C TYR A 81 13.92 -7.33 -5.24
N LEU A 82 15.06 -6.70 -5.58
CA LEU A 82 15.84 -6.99 -6.79
C LEU A 82 16.31 -8.45 -6.91
N GLN A 83 16.65 -9.11 -5.80
CA GLN A 83 17.08 -10.51 -5.80
C GLN A 83 15.92 -11.49 -5.98
N THR A 84 14.72 -11.13 -5.50
CA THR A 84 13.52 -11.97 -5.57
C THR A 84 12.67 -11.71 -6.81
N SER A 85 12.82 -10.54 -7.42
CA SER A 85 12.25 -10.22 -8.73
C SER A 85 13.23 -10.68 -9.80
N GLU A 86 13.00 -11.84 -10.41
CA GLU A 86 13.50 -12.10 -11.75
C GLU A 86 13.09 -10.94 -12.69
N PRO A 87 13.85 -10.67 -13.77
CA PRO A 87 13.77 -9.40 -14.47
C PRO A 87 12.37 -9.16 -15.02
N PHE A 88 11.72 -8.10 -14.52
CA PHE A 88 10.53 -7.52 -15.13
C PHE A 88 10.89 -6.89 -16.49
N SER A 89 11.26 -7.70 -17.48
CA SER A 89 10.88 -7.43 -18.86
C SER A 89 9.41 -7.82 -18.96
N GLU A 90 8.55 -6.86 -19.27
CA GLU A 90 7.08 -6.98 -19.33
C GLU A 90 6.36 -6.81 -17.98
N ILE A 91 6.25 -5.56 -17.51
CA ILE A 91 5.07 -5.17 -16.73
C ILE A 91 3.89 -5.15 -17.72
N ASN A 92 3.37 -6.33 -18.03
CA ASN A 92 2.01 -6.47 -18.51
C ASN A 92 1.09 -6.08 -17.35
N THR A 93 0.20 -5.14 -17.65
CA THR A 93 -0.71 -4.44 -16.75
C THR A 93 -1.87 -5.34 -16.28
N GLU A 94 -1.59 -6.54 -15.77
CA GLU A 94 -2.67 -7.49 -15.39
C GLU A 94 -2.49 -8.23 -14.06
N VAL A 95 -1.37 -8.11 -13.33
CA VAL A 95 -1.13 -8.89 -12.09
C VAL A 95 -0.94 -8.00 -10.86
N ILE A 96 -1.86 -7.05 -10.63
CA ILE A 96 -2.04 -6.43 -9.30
C ILE A 96 -3.54 -6.29 -9.03
N THR A 97 -4.29 -7.37 -9.23
CA THR A 97 -5.75 -7.36 -9.03
C THR A 97 -6.28 -8.53 -8.23
N ASP A 98 -5.42 -9.39 -7.65
CA ASP A 98 -5.89 -10.57 -6.90
C ASP A 98 -5.65 -10.51 -5.39
N SER A 99 -4.57 -9.88 -4.90
CA SER A 99 -4.24 -9.97 -3.46
C SER A 99 -4.95 -8.94 -2.58
N GLN A 100 -5.33 -7.77 -3.13
CA GLN A 100 -6.09 -6.74 -2.40
C GLN A 100 -7.61 -6.90 -2.56
N THR A 101 -8.08 -7.29 -3.74
CA THR A 101 -9.48 -7.67 -3.99
C THR A 101 -9.88 -8.86 -3.13
N GLU A 102 -9.07 -9.92 -3.02
CA GLU A 102 -9.41 -11.06 -2.15
C GLU A 102 -9.60 -10.64 -0.68
N LYS A 103 -8.73 -9.78 -0.15
CA LYS A 103 -8.84 -9.33 1.25
C LYS A 103 -10.04 -8.41 1.47
N ILE A 104 -10.33 -7.54 0.51
CA ILE A 104 -11.49 -6.64 0.56
C ILE A 104 -12.78 -7.45 0.40
N GLU A 105 -12.87 -8.35 -0.58
CA GLU A 105 -14.02 -9.25 -0.81
C GLU A 105 -14.29 -10.15 0.40
N LYS A 106 -13.26 -10.79 0.97
CA LYS A 106 -13.42 -11.61 2.19
C LYS A 106 -13.97 -10.80 3.36
N SER A 107 -13.58 -9.53 3.49
CA SER A 107 -14.08 -8.62 4.53
C SER A 107 -15.53 -8.17 4.27
N PHE A 108 -15.89 -7.89 3.02
CA PHE A 108 -17.25 -7.51 2.63
C PHE A 108 -18.26 -8.67 2.74
N LEU A 109 -17.90 -9.86 2.25
CA LEU A 109 -18.74 -11.06 2.33
C LEU A 109 -19.04 -11.45 3.78
N LYS A 110 -18.05 -11.33 4.68
CA LYS A 110 -18.24 -11.59 6.12
C LYS A 110 -19.26 -10.63 6.75
N LYS A 111 -19.25 -9.35 6.36
CA LYS A 111 -20.22 -8.35 6.85
C LYS A 111 -21.64 -8.63 6.33
N ILE A 112 -21.77 -9.00 5.06
CA ILE A 112 -23.07 -9.34 4.44
C ILE A 112 -23.67 -10.59 5.11
N LEU A 113 -22.86 -11.61 5.38
CA LEU A 113 -23.31 -12.85 6.02
C LEU A 113 -23.83 -12.60 7.44
N ILE A 114 -23.15 -11.76 8.22
CA ILE A 114 -23.60 -11.37 9.57
C ILE A 114 -24.93 -10.59 9.50
N ALA A 115 -25.05 -9.63 8.58
CA ALA A 115 -26.30 -8.88 8.40
C ALA A 115 -27.47 -9.79 8.00
N SER A 116 -27.23 -10.76 7.11
CA SER A 116 -28.24 -11.73 6.67
C SER A 116 -28.74 -12.61 7.82
N ILE A 117 -27.86 -13.04 8.72
CA ILE A 117 -28.24 -13.85 9.89
C ILE A 117 -29.13 -13.03 10.84
N ILE A 118 -28.78 -11.77 11.10
CA ILE A 118 -29.56 -10.89 11.98
C ILE A 118 -30.98 -10.69 11.44
N ILE A 119 -31.12 -10.47 10.13
CA ILE A 119 -32.43 -10.30 9.48
C ILE A 119 -33.28 -11.58 9.62
N LEU A 120 -32.71 -12.75 9.36
CA LEU A 120 -33.41 -14.04 9.51
C LEU A 120 -33.93 -14.26 10.92
N VAL A 121 -33.12 -13.95 11.94
CA VAL A 121 -33.51 -14.09 13.34
C VAL A 121 -34.66 -13.14 13.68
N LEU A 122 -34.59 -11.88 13.23
CA LEU A 122 -35.68 -10.91 13.43
C LEU A 122 -36.99 -11.37 12.77
N CYS A 123 -36.92 -11.85 11.52
CA CYS A 123 -38.09 -12.40 10.81
C CYS A 123 -38.69 -13.61 11.54
N PHE A 124 -37.87 -14.48 12.13
CA PHE A 124 -38.34 -15.62 12.91
C PHE A 124 -39.11 -15.17 14.16
N PHE A 125 -38.58 -14.20 14.91
CA PHE A 125 -39.27 -13.65 16.08
C PHE A 125 -40.59 -12.96 15.73
N ILE A 126 -40.62 -12.16 14.65
CA ILE A 126 -41.86 -11.53 14.18
C ILE A 126 -42.91 -12.58 13.81
N SER A 127 -42.49 -13.66 13.17
CA SER A 127 -43.38 -14.77 12.79
C SER A 127 -43.96 -15.47 14.03
N LEU A 128 -43.13 -15.75 15.04
CA LEU A 128 -43.58 -16.34 16.31
C LEU A 128 -44.57 -15.44 17.06
N ILE A 129 -44.31 -14.13 17.11
CA ILE A 129 -45.22 -13.15 17.72
C ILE A 129 -46.55 -13.12 16.97
N THR A 130 -46.52 -13.12 15.63
CA THR A 130 -47.72 -13.10 14.79
C THR A 130 -48.59 -14.34 15.03
N VAL A 131 -47.97 -15.53 15.09
CA VAL A 131 -48.69 -16.78 15.38
C VAL A 131 -49.27 -16.77 16.80
N GLN A 132 -48.54 -16.28 17.81
CA GLN A 132 -49.06 -16.18 19.18
C GLN A 132 -50.23 -15.20 19.31
N ILE A 133 -50.22 -14.09 18.57
CA ILE A 133 -51.31 -13.12 18.54
C ILE A 133 -52.53 -13.73 17.84
N LEU A 134 -52.34 -14.36 16.68
CA LEU A 134 -53.42 -14.97 15.92
C LEU A 134 -54.09 -16.13 16.67
N HIS A 135 -53.33 -16.91 17.44
CA HIS A 135 -53.87 -18.02 18.25
C HIS A 135 -54.57 -17.55 19.54
N LYS A 136 -54.36 -16.29 19.96
CA LYS A 136 -55.04 -15.69 21.13
C LYS A 136 -56.34 -14.97 20.79
N GLN A 137 -56.66 -14.80 19.51
CA GLN A 137 -57.94 -14.30 19.00
C GLN A 137 -58.91 -15.46 18.75
#